data_AF-A0A087MFV0-F1
#
_entry.id   AF-A0A087MFV0-F1
#
_cell.length_a   1.000
_cell.length_b   1.000
_cell.length_c   1.000
_cell.angle_alpha   90.00
_cell.angle_beta   90.00
_cell.angle_gamma   90.00
#
_symmetry.space_group_name_H-M   'P 1'
#
loop_
_entity.id
_entity.type
_entity.pdbx_description
1 polymer ?
#
loop_
_entity_poly.entity_id
_entity_poly.type
_entity_poly.pdbx_seq_one_letter_code
_entity_poly.pdbx_strand_id
1 'polypeptide(L)'
;MRVGTVVDAPRLPPELDDLRIRAESGDHVAGCRLGARLVYCGSVVEATSERVIQFHRDIEERASQAGDLEKANRAAESLLRSVELARHCQGLPERPDLLGYHYLRQAALGGNADAIILHASGSSLGTSMRHGWDFLRDGRFDQWRSEAPAMLQKQIEKGDPAAVLALVKAYNDSTMLAWILPPDPDRAYALDRLAEMLIDPPGHAPSLDMRSLPTRAQFAGARETAREWHATYFGGRKYASGPQLQRLVPPARDWRDEGPASDTCTGAESWP
;
A
#
# COMPACT_ATOMS: atom_id res chain seq x y z
N MET A 1 -41.04 11.90 -11.47
CA MET A 1 -40.43 12.61 -10.33
C MET A 1 -40.18 11.62 -9.20
N ARG A 2 -38.93 11.20 -9.00
CA ARG A 2 -38.39 10.84 -7.69
C ARG A 2 -36.98 11.41 -7.65
N VAL A 3 -36.85 12.54 -6.96
CA VAL A 3 -35.56 13.09 -6.55
C VAL A 3 -34.97 12.05 -5.62
N GLY A 4 -33.94 11.35 -6.10
CA GLY A 4 -33.16 10.45 -5.25
C GLY A 4 -32.62 11.27 -4.10
N THR A 5 -32.92 10.83 -2.88
CA THR A 5 -32.35 11.36 -1.65
C THR A 5 -30.85 11.47 -1.81
N VAL A 6 -30.32 12.70 -1.72
CA VAL A 6 -28.89 12.92 -1.52
C VAL A 6 -28.56 12.15 -0.24
N VAL A 7 -27.86 11.03 -0.40
CA VAL A 7 -27.27 10.35 0.76
C VAL A 7 -26.23 11.32 1.27
N ASP A 8 -26.49 11.95 2.41
CA ASP A 8 -25.57 12.92 2.99
C ASP A 8 -24.19 12.26 3.09
N ALA A 9 -23.20 12.86 2.43
CA ALA A 9 -21.83 12.39 2.51
C ALA A 9 -21.40 12.37 3.98
N PRO A 10 -20.67 11.33 4.44
CA PRO A 10 -20.20 11.26 5.81
C PRO A 10 -19.39 12.51 6.14
N ARG A 11 -19.74 13.17 7.25
CA ARG A 11 -19.05 14.38 7.69
C ARG A 11 -17.62 14.03 8.10
N LEU A 12 -16.65 14.57 7.39
CA LEU A 12 -15.23 14.40 7.70
C LEU A 12 -14.72 15.54 8.60
N PRO A 13 -13.61 15.33 9.33
CA PRO A 13 -12.86 16.42 9.96
C PRO A 13 -12.52 17.53 8.95
N PRO A 14 -12.48 18.82 9.35
CA PRO A 14 -12.31 19.94 8.43
C PRO A 14 -11.12 19.82 7.48
N GLU A 15 -9.98 19.31 7.96
CA GLU A 15 -8.78 19.12 7.15
C GLU A 15 -8.95 18.06 6.04
N LEU A 16 -9.78 17.05 6.27
CA LEU A 16 -10.09 16.02 5.26
C LEU A 16 -11.24 16.46 4.36
N ASP A 17 -12.11 17.34 4.84
CA ASP A 17 -13.22 17.88 4.06
C ASP A 17 -12.73 18.79 2.92
N ASP A 18 -11.67 19.59 3.13
CA ASP A 18 -11.02 20.34 2.06
C ASP A 18 -10.46 19.41 0.97
N LEU A 19 -9.75 18.36 1.36
CA LEU A 19 -9.24 17.35 0.43
C LEU A 19 -10.39 16.66 -0.33
N ARG A 20 -11.52 16.40 0.35
CA ARG A 20 -12.72 15.81 -0.25
C ARG A 20 -13.29 16.71 -1.33
N ILE A 21 -13.54 17.98 -1.03
CA ILE A 21 -14.09 18.95 -1.97
C ILE A 21 -13.20 19.06 -3.22
N ARG A 22 -11.87 19.07 -3.04
CA ARG A 22 -10.91 19.09 -4.14
C ARG A 22 -10.91 17.78 -4.94
N ALA A 23 -10.95 16.63 -4.28
CA ALA A 23 -11.03 15.34 -4.95
C ALA A 23 -12.31 15.21 -5.80
N GLU A 24 -13.43 15.67 -5.26
CA GLU A 24 -14.74 15.72 -5.94
C GLU A 24 -14.74 16.67 -7.14
N SER A 25 -13.91 17.72 -7.13
CA SER A 25 -13.70 18.60 -8.29
C SER A 25 -12.70 18.07 -9.32
N GLY A 26 -12.15 16.87 -9.10
CA GLY A 26 -11.24 16.19 -10.02
C GLY A 26 -9.75 16.33 -9.69
N ASP A 27 -9.39 16.92 -8.56
CA ASP A 27 -7.99 16.97 -8.10
C ASP A 27 -7.53 15.57 -7.66
N HIS A 28 -6.84 14.87 -8.56
CA HIS A 28 -6.35 13.51 -8.31
C HIS A 28 -5.27 13.45 -7.21
N VAL A 29 -4.53 14.54 -6.96
CA VAL A 29 -3.55 14.59 -5.87
C VAL A 29 -4.27 14.68 -4.54
N ALA A 30 -5.30 15.53 -4.43
CA ALA A 30 -6.16 15.58 -3.25
C ALA A 30 -6.87 14.25 -3.01
N GLY A 31 -7.38 13.61 -4.07
CA GLY A 31 -7.99 12.28 -4.00
C GLY A 31 -7.02 11.20 -3.49
N CYS A 32 -5.77 11.21 -3.98
CA CYS A 32 -4.72 10.31 -3.48
C CYS A 32 -4.47 10.53 -1.97
N ARG A 33 -4.29 11.79 -1.54
CA ARG A 33 -4.00 12.12 -0.13
C ARG A 33 -5.14 11.72 0.80
N LEU A 34 -6.37 12.06 0.41
CA LEU A 34 -7.57 11.70 1.15
C LEU A 34 -7.70 10.17 1.23
N GLY A 35 -7.55 9.49 0.09
CA GLY A 35 -7.63 8.05 -0.02
C GLY A 35 -6.62 7.34 0.89
N ALA A 36 -5.35 7.72 0.80
CA ALA A 36 -4.27 7.18 1.63
C ALA A 36 -4.53 7.39 3.13
N ARG A 37 -4.99 8.60 3.51
CA ARG A 37 -5.31 8.91 4.91
C ARG A 37 -6.48 8.11 5.46
N LEU A 38 -7.52 7.90 4.65
CA LEU A 38 -8.68 7.11 5.03
C LEU A 38 -8.35 5.62 5.18
N VAL A 39 -7.54 5.06 4.27
CA VAL A 39 -7.04 3.67 4.38
C VAL A 39 -6.18 3.50 5.63
N TYR A 40 -5.26 4.43 5.87
CA TYR A 40 -4.46 4.47 7.09
C TYR A 40 -5.34 4.43 8.33
N CYS A 41 -6.33 5.31 8.41
CA CYS A 41 -7.21 5.35 9.58
C CYS A 41 -8.10 4.11 9.72
N GLY A 42 -8.47 3.45 8.62
CA GLY A 42 -9.13 2.14 8.68
C GLY A 42 -8.27 1.09 9.38
N SER A 43 -6.97 1.06 9.07
CA SER A 43 -6.01 0.15 9.73
C SER A 43 -5.80 0.50 11.21
N VAL A 44 -5.79 1.80 11.56
CA VAL A 44 -5.67 2.25 12.95
C VAL A 44 -6.89 1.84 13.77
N VAL A 45 -8.09 2.04 13.24
CA VAL A 45 -9.34 1.63 13.92
C VAL A 45 -9.35 0.14 14.26
N GLU A 46 -8.78 -0.68 13.38
CA GLU A 46 -8.60 -2.11 13.65
C GLU A 46 -7.54 -2.38 14.72
N ALA A 47 -6.36 -1.76 14.59
CA ALA A 47 -5.25 -1.88 15.53
C ALA A 47 -5.60 -1.38 16.95
N THR A 48 -6.59 -0.50 17.07
CA THR A 48 -7.07 0.05 18.34
C THR A 48 -8.39 -0.55 18.77
N SER A 49 -8.78 -1.69 18.20
CA SER A 49 -9.97 -2.42 18.66
C SER A 49 -9.77 -2.94 20.09
N GLU A 50 -10.87 -3.06 20.84
CA GLU A 50 -10.85 -3.53 22.23
C GLU A 50 -10.09 -4.86 22.38
N ARG A 51 -10.22 -5.76 21.41
CA ARG A 51 -9.51 -7.04 21.40
C ARG A 51 -7.99 -6.88 21.33
N VAL A 52 -7.49 -5.96 20.51
CA VAL A 52 -6.04 -5.70 20.37
C VAL A 52 -5.53 -4.97 21.61
N ILE A 53 -6.28 -4.00 22.12
CA ILE A 53 -5.97 -3.32 23.40
C ILE A 53 -5.85 -4.34 24.54
N GLN A 54 -6.82 -5.24 24.66
CA GLN A 54 -6.81 -6.27 25.69
C GLN A 54 -5.63 -7.23 25.51
N PHE A 55 -5.30 -7.62 24.27
CA PHE A 55 -4.13 -8.45 23.99
C PHE A 55 -2.83 -7.81 24.48
N HIS A 56 -2.62 -6.51 24.27
CA HIS A 56 -1.44 -5.82 24.77
C HIS A 56 -1.40 -5.75 26.30
N ARG A 57 -2.55 -5.48 26.95
CA ARG A 57 -2.67 -5.50 28.41
C ARG A 57 -2.35 -6.87 29.00
N ASP A 58 -2.85 -7.95 28.40
CA ASP A 58 -2.57 -9.32 28.84
C ASP A 58 -1.07 -9.67 28.73
N ILE A 59 -0.40 -9.18 27.67
CA ILE A 59 1.06 -9.37 27.51
C ILE A 59 1.81 -8.60 28.60
N GLU A 60 1.45 -7.34 28.82
CA GLU A 60 2.05 -6.48 29.83
C GLU A 60 1.93 -7.11 31.22
N GLU A 61 0.73 -7.53 31.61
CA GLU A 61 0.46 -8.13 32.92
C GLU A 61 1.27 -9.42 33.13
N ARG A 62 1.25 -10.33 32.15
CA ARG A 62 2.00 -11.59 32.25
C ARG A 62 3.50 -11.37 32.30
N ALA A 63 4.02 -10.43 31.51
CA ALA A 63 5.44 -10.09 31.52
C ALA A 63 5.85 -9.47 32.86
N SER A 64 5.02 -8.57 33.42
CA SER A 64 5.25 -7.98 34.73
C SER A 64 5.23 -9.03 35.84
N GLN A 65 4.27 -9.96 35.83
CA GLN A 65 4.20 -11.06 36.80
C GLN A 65 5.40 -12.02 36.72
N ALA A 66 5.96 -12.20 35.52
CA ALA A 66 7.16 -13.00 35.29
C ALA A 66 8.47 -12.26 35.60
N GLY A 67 8.42 -10.97 35.96
CA GLY A 67 9.60 -10.13 36.20
C GLY A 67 10.33 -9.66 34.93
N ASP A 68 9.76 -9.89 33.74
CA ASP A 68 10.30 -9.42 32.46
C ASP A 68 9.81 -7.99 32.17
N LEU A 69 10.43 -7.01 32.85
CA LEU A 69 10.05 -5.60 32.77
C LEU A 69 10.27 -5.00 31.38
N GLU A 70 11.28 -5.46 30.64
CA GLU A 70 11.55 -4.96 29.28
C GLU A 70 10.39 -5.31 28.33
N LYS A 71 9.91 -6.55 28.40
CA LYS A 71 8.74 -6.98 27.64
C LYS A 71 7.45 -6.27 28.08
N ALA A 72 7.26 -6.07 29.38
CA ALA A 72 6.11 -5.32 29.89
C ALA A 72 6.09 -3.89 29.36
N ASN A 73 7.23 -3.18 29.44
CA ASN A 73 7.36 -1.81 28.93
C ASN A 73 7.10 -1.72 27.43
N ARG A 74 7.64 -2.65 26.62
CA ARG A 74 7.34 -2.69 25.18
C ARG A 74 5.85 -2.85 24.87
N ALA A 75 5.14 -3.67 25.66
CA ALA A 75 3.70 -3.85 25.51
C ALA A 75 2.92 -2.57 25.86
N ALA A 76 3.28 -1.91 26.97
CA ALA A 76 2.69 -0.64 27.39
C ALA A 76 2.95 0.48 26.37
N GLU A 77 4.18 0.62 25.86
CA GLU A 77 4.54 1.58 24.81
C GLU A 77 3.75 1.34 23.52
N SER A 78 3.59 0.08 23.11
CA SER A 78 2.78 -0.29 21.94
C SER A 78 1.31 0.14 22.10
N LEU A 79 0.77 -0.02 23.32
CA LEU A 79 -0.60 0.41 23.63
C LEU A 79 -0.74 1.94 23.61
N LEU A 80 0.17 2.67 24.26
CA LEU A 80 0.17 4.14 24.26
C LEU A 80 0.24 4.69 22.83
N ARG A 81 1.15 4.15 22.01
CA ARG A 81 1.27 4.52 20.61
C ARG A 81 -0.03 4.28 19.84
N SER A 82 -0.65 3.13 20.03
CA SER A 82 -1.93 2.82 19.37
C SER A 82 -3.01 3.86 19.72
N VAL A 83 -3.11 4.26 21.00
CA VAL A 83 -4.05 5.30 21.44
C VAL A 83 -3.73 6.67 20.82
N GLU A 84 -2.46 7.04 20.70
CA GLU A 84 -2.04 8.28 20.05
C GLU A 84 -2.42 8.29 18.56
N LEU A 85 -2.15 7.20 17.85
CA LEU A 85 -2.56 7.04 16.45
C LEU A 85 -4.08 7.13 16.29
N ALA A 86 -4.85 6.54 17.21
CA ALA A 86 -6.31 6.59 17.20
C ALA A 86 -6.85 8.03 17.24
N ARG A 87 -6.19 8.93 17.99
CA ARG A 87 -6.61 10.34 18.11
C ARG A 87 -6.63 11.05 16.76
N HIS A 88 -5.65 10.74 15.92
CA HIS A 88 -5.52 11.29 14.58
C HIS A 88 -6.61 10.80 13.60
N CYS A 89 -7.39 9.79 13.98
CA CYS A 89 -8.43 9.18 13.17
C CYS A 89 -9.84 9.33 13.78
N GLN A 90 -9.99 10.22 14.77
CA GLN A 90 -11.28 10.51 15.40
C GLN A 90 -12.25 11.22 14.45
N GLY A 91 -13.56 10.96 14.62
CA GLY A 91 -14.61 11.62 13.83
C GLY A 91 -14.78 11.07 12.42
N LEU A 92 -14.08 9.98 12.06
CA LEU A 92 -14.22 9.30 10.79
C LEU A 92 -15.44 8.35 10.77
N PRO A 93 -15.99 8.04 9.58
CA PRO A 93 -17.04 7.02 9.45
C PRO A 93 -16.56 5.65 9.92
N GLU A 94 -17.49 4.71 10.15
CA GLU A 94 -17.17 3.34 10.61
C GLU A 94 -16.24 2.58 9.66
N ARG A 95 -16.36 2.82 8.35
CA ARG A 95 -15.59 2.19 7.28
C ARG A 95 -14.80 3.21 6.46
N PRO A 96 -13.81 3.89 7.07
CA PRO A 96 -13.03 4.90 6.37
C PRO A 96 -12.19 4.25 5.27
N ASP A 97 -11.75 2.99 5.45
CA ASP A 97 -11.07 2.18 4.44
C ASP A 97 -11.83 2.11 3.10
N LEU A 98 -13.15 1.90 3.16
CA LEU A 98 -13.98 1.79 1.95
C LEU A 98 -14.14 3.14 1.23
N LEU A 99 -14.21 4.23 1.99
CA LEU A 99 -14.17 5.58 1.41
C LEU A 99 -12.78 5.87 0.84
N GLY A 100 -11.73 5.37 1.49
CA GLY A 100 -10.35 5.42 1.01
C GLY A 100 -10.17 4.71 -0.33
N TYR A 101 -10.76 3.51 -0.49
CA TYR A 101 -10.80 2.79 -1.78
C TYR A 101 -11.38 3.64 -2.89
N HIS A 102 -12.52 4.29 -2.64
CA HIS A 102 -13.19 5.14 -3.62
C HIS A 102 -12.26 6.24 -4.15
N TYR A 103 -11.65 7.02 -3.25
CA TYR A 103 -10.78 8.13 -3.64
C TYR A 103 -9.46 7.68 -4.26
N LEU A 104 -8.84 6.61 -3.75
CA LEU A 104 -7.63 6.03 -4.37
C LEU A 104 -7.91 5.55 -5.78
N ARG A 105 -9.02 4.83 -6.00
CA ARG A 105 -9.38 4.36 -7.33
C ARG A 105 -9.65 5.52 -8.28
N GLN A 106 -10.38 6.54 -7.85
CA GLN A 106 -10.65 7.72 -8.68
C GLN A 106 -9.35 8.45 -9.06
N ALA A 107 -8.43 8.64 -8.12
CA ALA A 107 -7.14 9.26 -8.38
C ALA A 107 -6.26 8.40 -9.31
N ALA A 108 -6.26 7.08 -9.13
CA ALA A 108 -5.52 6.14 -9.97
C ALA A 108 -6.04 6.15 -11.42
N LEU A 109 -7.35 6.17 -11.61
CA LEU A 109 -7.97 6.31 -12.93
C LEU A 109 -7.68 7.67 -13.58
N GLY A 110 -7.50 8.71 -12.76
CA GLY A 110 -6.99 10.02 -13.17
C GLY A 110 -5.51 10.06 -13.51
N GLY A 111 -4.79 8.93 -13.39
CA GLY A 111 -3.38 8.82 -13.74
C GLY A 111 -2.41 9.25 -12.65
N ASN A 112 -2.86 9.46 -11.41
CA ASN A 112 -1.96 9.72 -10.29
C ASN A 112 -1.14 8.45 -9.98
N ALA A 113 0.19 8.53 -10.14
CA ALA A 113 1.10 7.40 -10.00
C ALA A 113 1.05 6.77 -8.59
N ASP A 114 1.12 7.59 -7.56
CA ASP A 114 1.09 7.14 -6.16
C ASP A 114 -0.23 6.41 -5.84
N ALA A 115 -1.35 6.96 -6.32
CA ALA A 115 -2.66 6.33 -6.18
C ALA A 115 -2.77 5.00 -6.93
N ILE A 116 -2.12 4.85 -8.11
CA ILE A 116 -2.05 3.57 -8.82
C ILE A 116 -1.37 2.52 -7.94
N ILE A 117 -0.22 2.85 -7.35
CA ILE A 117 0.52 1.93 -6.47
C ILE A 117 -0.32 1.55 -5.24
N LEU A 118 -0.89 2.55 -4.57
CA LEU A 118 -1.72 2.35 -3.37
C LEU A 118 -2.99 1.55 -3.68
N HIS A 119 -3.70 1.84 -4.77
CA HIS A 119 -4.86 1.07 -5.23
C HIS A 119 -4.48 -0.36 -5.55
N ALA A 120 -3.40 -0.56 -6.31
CA ALA A 120 -2.96 -1.89 -6.72
C ALA A 120 -2.50 -2.78 -5.55
N SER A 121 -2.08 -2.19 -4.42
CA SER A 121 -1.76 -2.95 -3.21
C SER A 121 -2.96 -3.72 -2.62
N GLY A 122 -4.18 -3.25 -2.89
CA GLY A 122 -5.42 -3.85 -2.38
C GLY A 122 -5.74 -3.51 -0.93
N SER A 123 -4.87 -2.80 -0.20
CA SER A 123 -5.05 -2.50 1.24
C SER A 123 -6.34 -1.74 1.56
N SER A 124 -6.94 -1.06 0.59
CA SER A 124 -8.19 -0.32 0.72
C SER A 124 -9.46 -1.17 0.59
N LEU A 125 -9.35 -2.45 0.21
CA LEU A 125 -10.51 -3.35 0.06
C LEU A 125 -11.12 -3.81 1.39
N GLY A 126 -10.53 -3.40 2.52
CA GLY A 126 -11.09 -3.67 3.84
C GLY A 126 -10.89 -5.10 4.32
N THR A 127 -9.71 -5.67 4.07
CA THR A 127 -9.32 -7.02 4.50
C THR A 127 -8.99 -7.13 6.00
N SER A 128 -9.74 -6.42 6.83
CA SER A 128 -9.53 -6.44 8.27
C SER A 128 -9.95 -7.78 8.85
N MET A 129 -9.30 -8.21 9.94
CA MET A 129 -9.70 -9.34 10.76
C MET A 129 -11.16 -9.22 11.25
N ARG A 130 -11.69 -7.99 11.35
CA ARG A 130 -13.08 -7.73 11.74
C ARG A 130 -14.09 -8.14 10.68
N HIS A 131 -13.77 -7.94 9.39
CA HIS A 131 -14.68 -8.20 8.28
C HIS A 131 -14.31 -9.46 7.48
N GLY A 132 -13.19 -10.11 7.83
CA GLY A 132 -12.78 -11.39 7.28
C GLY A 132 -12.68 -11.36 5.75
N TRP A 133 -13.36 -12.30 5.10
CA TRP A 133 -13.31 -12.52 3.65
C TRP A 133 -14.52 -11.90 2.92
N ASP A 134 -15.31 -11.05 3.56
CA ASP A 134 -16.54 -10.50 2.98
C ASP A 134 -16.26 -9.69 1.70
N PHE A 135 -15.08 -9.08 1.59
CA PHE A 135 -14.65 -8.35 0.41
C PHE A 135 -14.62 -9.22 -0.86
N LEU A 136 -14.43 -10.55 -0.75
CA LEU A 136 -14.43 -11.46 -1.90
C LEU A 136 -15.80 -11.58 -2.57
N ARG A 137 -16.87 -11.25 -1.85
CA ARG A 137 -18.25 -11.26 -2.38
C ARG A 137 -18.69 -9.89 -2.89
N ASP A 138 -17.85 -8.88 -2.72
CA ASP A 138 -18.13 -7.52 -3.13
C ASP A 138 -17.66 -7.30 -4.57
N GLY A 139 -18.50 -6.67 -5.41
CA GLY A 139 -18.14 -6.35 -6.80
C GLY A 139 -16.88 -5.48 -6.93
N ARG A 140 -16.50 -4.76 -5.88
CA ARG A 140 -15.25 -3.98 -5.82
C ARG A 140 -14.00 -4.85 -5.90
N PHE A 141 -14.04 -6.10 -5.41
CA PHE A 141 -12.92 -7.02 -5.54
C PHE A 141 -12.68 -7.41 -6.99
N ASP A 142 -13.74 -7.77 -7.73
CA ASP A 142 -13.62 -8.09 -9.16
C ASP A 142 -13.17 -6.88 -9.97
N GLN A 143 -13.67 -5.69 -9.65
CA GLN A 143 -13.22 -4.44 -10.25
C GLN A 143 -11.72 -4.23 -10.02
N TRP A 144 -11.27 -4.25 -8.76
CA TRP A 144 -9.86 -4.10 -8.41
C TRP A 144 -8.98 -5.15 -9.10
N ARG A 145 -9.40 -6.43 -9.07
CA ARG A 145 -8.68 -7.55 -9.68
C ARG A 145 -8.47 -7.36 -11.18
N SER A 146 -9.45 -6.78 -11.88
CA SER A 146 -9.36 -6.50 -13.32
C SER A 146 -8.48 -5.28 -13.65
N GLU A 147 -8.32 -4.35 -12.71
CA GLU A 147 -7.63 -3.07 -12.92
C GLU A 147 -6.16 -3.11 -12.49
N ALA A 148 -5.89 -3.62 -11.29
CA ALA A 148 -4.61 -3.44 -10.60
C ALA A 148 -3.40 -3.95 -11.39
N PRO A 149 -3.38 -5.18 -11.94
CA PRO A 149 -2.22 -5.67 -12.70
C PRO A 149 -1.93 -4.83 -13.95
N ALA A 150 -2.98 -4.42 -14.66
CA ALA A 150 -2.85 -3.63 -15.88
C ALA A 150 -2.38 -2.20 -15.60
N MET A 151 -2.83 -1.60 -14.49
CA MET A 151 -2.36 -0.28 -14.07
C MET A 151 -0.86 -0.30 -13.73
N LEU A 152 -0.40 -1.30 -12.98
CA LEU A 152 1.02 -1.44 -12.66
C LEU A 152 1.87 -1.66 -13.90
N GLN A 153 1.43 -2.52 -14.81
CA GLN A 153 2.15 -2.74 -16.08
C GLN A 153 2.30 -1.44 -16.88
N LYS A 154 1.23 -0.64 -17.00
CA LYS A 154 1.29 0.68 -17.65
C LYS A 154 2.22 1.66 -16.96
N GLN A 155 2.36 1.60 -15.63
CA GLN A 155 3.32 2.44 -14.90
C GLN A 155 4.76 2.01 -15.17
N ILE A 156 5.04 0.69 -15.25
CA ILE A 156 6.36 0.19 -15.68
C ILE A 156 6.71 0.71 -17.06
N GLU A 157 5.76 0.66 -18.01
CA GLU A 157 5.96 1.15 -19.38
C GLU A 157 6.24 2.67 -19.46
N LYS A 158 5.82 3.42 -18.45
CA LYS A 158 6.14 4.86 -18.29
C LYS A 158 7.46 5.11 -17.55
N GLY A 159 8.17 4.07 -17.14
CA GLY A 159 9.42 4.19 -16.41
C GLY A 159 9.28 4.48 -14.92
N ASP A 160 8.16 4.11 -14.31
CA ASP A 160 7.93 4.24 -12.86
C ASP A 160 8.56 3.07 -12.08
N PRO A 161 9.64 3.30 -11.31
CA PRO A 161 10.30 2.22 -10.56
C PRO A 161 9.41 1.66 -9.45
N ALA A 162 8.41 2.41 -8.97
CA ALA A 162 7.51 1.97 -7.91
C ALA A 162 6.72 0.73 -8.32
N ALA A 163 6.24 0.73 -9.57
CA ALA A 163 5.42 -0.34 -10.10
C ALA A 163 6.22 -1.65 -10.25
N VAL A 164 7.51 -1.55 -10.58
CA VAL A 164 8.41 -2.72 -10.60
C VAL A 164 8.52 -3.30 -9.20
N LEU A 165 8.79 -2.48 -8.19
CA LEU A 165 8.96 -2.93 -6.81
C LEU A 165 7.67 -3.49 -6.21
N ALA A 166 6.53 -2.89 -6.53
CA ALA A 166 5.22 -3.39 -6.14
C ALA A 166 4.97 -4.81 -6.70
N LEU A 167 5.31 -5.06 -7.96
CA LEU A 167 5.18 -6.40 -8.55
C LEU A 167 6.20 -7.40 -8.00
N VAL A 168 7.47 -7.01 -7.80
CA VAL A 168 8.47 -7.88 -7.16
C VAL A 168 8.00 -8.30 -5.77
N LYS A 169 7.50 -7.33 -4.98
CA LYS A 169 6.91 -7.63 -3.67
C LYS A 169 5.73 -8.59 -3.77
N ALA A 170 4.85 -8.41 -4.76
CA ALA A 170 3.70 -9.28 -4.96
C ALA A 170 4.10 -10.72 -5.33
N TYR A 171 5.18 -10.92 -6.06
CA TYR A 171 5.69 -12.28 -6.33
C TYR A 171 6.38 -12.93 -5.12
N ASN A 172 6.82 -12.14 -4.13
CA ASN A 172 7.54 -12.60 -2.95
C ASN A 172 6.69 -12.95 -1.74
N ASP A 173 5.65 -12.16 -1.54
CA ASP A 173 4.98 -12.08 -0.25
C ASP A 173 3.49 -12.41 -0.41
N SER A 174 2.81 -12.68 0.69
CA SER A 174 1.37 -12.93 0.73
C SER A 174 0.57 -11.63 0.67
N THR A 175 0.94 -10.72 -0.23
CA THR A 175 0.14 -9.52 -0.51
C THR A 175 -1.16 -9.91 -1.21
N MET A 176 -2.19 -9.06 -1.15
CA MET A 176 -3.42 -9.32 -1.90
C MET A 176 -3.17 -9.42 -3.42
N LEU A 177 -2.26 -8.58 -3.93
CA LEU A 177 -1.87 -8.61 -5.33
C LEU A 177 -1.28 -9.97 -5.73
N ALA A 178 -0.52 -10.62 -4.83
CA ALA A 178 0.02 -11.96 -5.04
C ALA A 178 -1.06 -13.00 -5.32
N TRP A 179 -2.26 -12.85 -4.74
CA TRP A 179 -3.35 -13.82 -4.88
C TRP A 179 -4.05 -13.77 -6.24
N ILE A 180 -3.88 -12.67 -6.98
CA ILE A 180 -4.50 -12.49 -8.29
C ILE A 180 -3.50 -12.56 -9.44
N LEU A 181 -2.19 -12.46 -9.15
CA LEU A 181 -1.15 -12.63 -10.16
C LEU A 181 -1.00 -14.12 -10.49
N PRO A 182 -1.02 -14.50 -11.78
CA PRO A 182 -0.71 -15.87 -12.16
C PRO A 182 0.75 -16.19 -11.80
N PRO A 183 1.06 -17.43 -11.37
CA PRO A 183 2.44 -17.87 -11.21
C PRO A 183 3.19 -17.74 -12.53
N ASP A 184 4.20 -16.86 -12.55
CA ASP A 184 5.01 -16.58 -13.74
C ASP A 184 6.46 -16.37 -13.28
N PRO A 185 7.24 -17.47 -13.16
CA PRO A 185 8.60 -17.39 -12.66
C PRO A 185 9.46 -16.51 -13.56
N ASP A 186 9.36 -16.63 -14.88
CA ASP A 186 10.21 -15.91 -15.83
C ASP A 186 9.99 -14.39 -15.73
N ARG A 187 8.73 -13.96 -15.58
CA ARG A 187 8.40 -12.55 -15.32
C ARG A 187 8.88 -12.09 -13.95
N ALA A 188 8.70 -12.88 -12.90
CA ALA A 188 9.18 -12.55 -11.58
C ALA A 188 10.70 -12.32 -11.59
N TYR A 189 11.46 -13.23 -12.20
CA TYR A 189 12.90 -13.11 -12.38
C TYR A 189 13.29 -11.85 -13.17
N ALA A 190 12.58 -11.54 -14.26
CA ALA A 190 12.86 -10.35 -15.05
C ALA A 190 12.62 -9.06 -14.23
N LEU A 191 11.54 -9.00 -13.45
CA LEU A 191 11.23 -7.86 -12.59
C LEU A 191 12.26 -7.69 -11.46
N ASP A 192 12.71 -8.78 -10.86
CA ASP A 192 13.76 -8.77 -9.83
C ASP A 192 15.10 -8.27 -10.38
N ARG A 193 15.52 -8.76 -11.55
CA ARG A 193 16.72 -8.25 -12.24
C ARG A 193 16.55 -6.79 -12.65
N LEU A 194 15.36 -6.39 -13.08
CA LEU A 194 15.06 -4.99 -13.41
C LEU A 194 15.17 -4.12 -12.14
N ALA A 195 14.63 -4.56 -11.01
CA ALA A 195 14.74 -3.83 -9.74
C ALA A 195 16.21 -3.61 -9.33
N GLU A 196 17.06 -4.64 -9.44
CA GLU A 196 18.51 -4.48 -9.19
C GLU A 196 19.19 -3.48 -10.13
N MET A 197 18.75 -3.39 -11.39
CA MET A 197 19.28 -2.41 -12.35
C MET A 197 18.82 -0.99 -12.03
N LEU A 198 17.61 -0.84 -11.49
CA LEU A 198 17.00 0.44 -11.17
C LEU A 198 17.52 1.05 -9.88
N ILE A 199 17.86 0.26 -8.86
CA ILE A 199 18.16 0.77 -7.52
C ILE A 199 19.67 0.87 -7.27
N ASP A 200 20.14 2.02 -6.78
CA ASP A 200 21.53 2.28 -6.41
C ASP A 200 21.66 2.64 -4.91
N PRO A 201 22.50 1.95 -4.12
CA PRO A 201 23.37 0.84 -4.51
C PRO A 201 22.62 -0.51 -4.63
N PRO A 202 23.11 -1.44 -5.48
CA PRO A 202 22.40 -2.64 -5.95
C PRO A 202 22.03 -3.70 -4.89
N GLY A 203 22.23 -3.45 -3.60
CA GLY A 203 21.79 -4.31 -2.49
C GLY A 203 20.54 -3.82 -1.75
N HIS A 204 19.96 -2.70 -2.18
CA HIS A 204 18.78 -2.11 -1.52
C HIS A 204 17.46 -2.42 -2.23
N ALA A 205 17.50 -3.07 -3.39
CA ALA A 205 16.30 -3.59 -4.02
C ALA A 205 15.77 -4.79 -3.21
N PRO A 206 14.43 -4.93 -3.07
CA PRO A 206 13.85 -6.16 -2.56
C PRO A 206 14.22 -7.30 -3.51
N SER A 207 14.85 -8.35 -2.98
CA SER A 207 15.21 -9.54 -3.74
C SER A 207 14.12 -10.59 -3.65
N LEU A 208 13.95 -11.41 -4.69
CA LEU A 208 13.04 -12.53 -4.61
C LEU A 208 13.45 -13.56 -3.53
N ASP A 209 12.52 -13.99 -2.67
CA ASP A 209 12.70 -15.16 -1.80
C ASP A 209 12.35 -16.42 -2.61
N MET A 210 13.35 -16.95 -3.27
CA MET A 210 13.14 -17.99 -4.27
C MET A 210 13.25 -19.36 -3.63
N ARG A 211 12.09 -19.93 -3.33
CA ARG A 211 11.96 -21.33 -2.90
C ARG A 211 12.47 -22.32 -3.95
N SER A 212 12.60 -21.91 -5.20
CA SER A 212 13.16 -22.71 -6.29
C SER A 212 14.15 -21.88 -7.09
N LEU A 213 15.38 -22.37 -7.24
CA LEU A 213 16.42 -21.67 -8.00
C LEU A 213 16.09 -21.72 -9.50
N PRO A 214 16.28 -20.61 -10.24
CA PRO A 214 16.07 -20.59 -11.69
C PRO A 214 17.06 -21.52 -12.37
N THR A 215 16.66 -22.12 -13.48
CA THR A 215 17.63 -22.72 -14.39
C THR A 215 18.52 -21.64 -14.99
N ARG A 216 19.71 -22.02 -15.46
CA ARG A 216 20.64 -21.10 -16.14
C ARG A 216 20.00 -20.40 -17.35
N ALA A 217 19.14 -21.11 -18.08
CA ALA A 217 18.43 -20.56 -19.23
C ALA A 217 17.41 -19.50 -18.81
N GLN A 218 16.61 -19.76 -17.77
CA GLN A 218 15.66 -18.78 -17.22
C GLN A 218 16.37 -17.55 -16.69
N PHE A 219 17.49 -17.71 -15.98
CA PHE A 219 18.28 -16.58 -15.50
C PHE A 219 18.82 -15.73 -16.66
N ALA A 220 19.30 -16.36 -17.73
CA ALA A 220 19.80 -15.65 -18.91
C ALA A 220 18.67 -14.87 -19.61
N GLY A 221 17.53 -15.50 -19.84
CA GLY A 221 16.36 -14.87 -20.46
C GLY A 221 15.81 -13.71 -19.63
N ALA A 222 15.63 -13.91 -18.32
CA ALA A 222 15.18 -12.86 -17.40
C ALA A 222 16.12 -11.64 -17.41
N ARG A 223 17.44 -11.86 -17.47
CA ARG A 223 18.42 -10.78 -17.55
C ARG A 223 18.35 -10.01 -18.87
N GLU A 224 18.08 -10.70 -19.98
CA GLU A 224 17.88 -10.08 -21.28
C GLU A 224 16.62 -9.22 -21.30
N THR A 225 15.49 -9.78 -20.86
CA THR A 225 14.21 -9.05 -20.72
C THR A 225 14.37 -7.83 -19.80
N ALA A 226 15.03 -7.98 -18.66
CA ALA A 226 15.27 -6.86 -17.74
C ALA A 226 16.10 -5.74 -18.38
N ARG A 227 17.14 -6.08 -19.16
CA ARG A 227 17.94 -5.10 -19.90
C ARG A 227 17.12 -4.37 -20.95
N GLU A 228 16.29 -5.10 -21.69
CA GLU A 228 15.39 -4.51 -22.69
C GLU A 228 14.42 -3.53 -22.03
N TRP A 229 13.75 -3.92 -20.95
CA TRP A 229 12.84 -3.04 -20.22
C TRP A 229 13.56 -1.85 -19.61
N HIS A 230 14.74 -2.04 -19.04
CA HIS A 230 15.55 -0.95 -18.48
C HIS A 230 15.93 0.08 -19.54
N ALA A 231 16.33 -0.37 -20.73
CA ALA A 231 16.63 0.51 -21.84
C ALA A 231 15.36 1.20 -22.38
N THR A 232 14.30 0.43 -22.64
CA THR A 232 13.09 0.91 -23.32
C THR A 232 12.24 1.81 -22.44
N TYR A 233 11.95 1.40 -21.21
CA TYR A 233 10.99 2.12 -20.35
C TYR A 233 11.67 3.11 -19.39
N PHE A 234 12.92 2.84 -19.00
CA PHE A 234 13.62 3.65 -18.00
C PHE A 234 14.76 4.48 -18.58
N GLY A 235 15.10 4.29 -19.86
CA GLY A 235 16.21 5.01 -20.51
C GLY A 235 17.57 4.72 -19.87
N GLY A 236 17.73 3.55 -19.23
CA GLY A 236 18.95 3.20 -18.50
C GLY A 236 19.15 3.93 -17.16
N ARG A 237 18.16 4.72 -16.70
CA ARG A 237 18.26 5.49 -15.44
C ARG A 237 18.35 4.59 -14.21
N LYS A 238 18.97 5.13 -13.16
CA LYS A 238 19.03 4.53 -11.83
C LYS A 238 18.47 5.51 -10.80
N TYR A 239 17.97 4.97 -9.70
CA TYR A 239 17.29 5.68 -8.63
C TYR A 239 18.00 5.37 -7.31
N ALA A 240 18.36 6.42 -6.57
CA ALA A 240 19.04 6.28 -5.29
C ALA A 240 18.09 5.69 -4.24
N SER A 241 18.51 4.63 -3.54
CA SER A 241 17.76 4.05 -2.42
C SER A 241 17.62 5.08 -1.30
N GLY A 242 16.46 5.76 -1.26
CA GLY A 242 16.16 6.79 -0.28
C GLY A 242 14.70 6.77 0.17
N PRO A 243 14.28 7.74 1.00
CA PRO A 243 12.90 7.84 1.48
C PRO A 243 11.88 7.81 0.34
N GLN A 244 12.22 8.36 -0.82
CA GLN A 244 11.38 8.33 -2.02
C GLN A 244 11.03 6.89 -2.44
N LEU A 245 11.98 5.95 -2.38
CA LEU A 245 11.76 4.52 -2.66
C LEU A 245 10.98 3.82 -1.54
N GLN A 246 11.15 4.26 -0.29
CA GLN A 246 10.37 3.77 0.84
C GLN A 246 8.89 4.20 0.76
N ARG A 247 8.59 5.31 0.07
CA ARG A 247 7.20 5.71 -0.26
C ARG A 247 6.54 4.79 -1.29
N LEU A 248 7.33 4.09 -2.13
CA LEU A 248 6.84 3.28 -3.25
C LEU A 248 6.31 1.91 -2.87
N VAL A 249 6.70 1.44 -1.69
CA VAL A 249 6.20 0.21 -1.11
C VAL A 249 5.88 0.59 0.33
N PRO A 250 4.65 1.04 0.63
CA PRO A 250 4.29 1.27 2.03
C PRO A 250 4.68 0.00 2.77
N PRO A 251 5.58 0.10 3.76
CA PRO A 251 6.13 -1.10 4.35
C PRO A 251 4.96 -1.94 4.85
N ALA A 252 4.95 -3.23 4.50
CA ALA A 252 4.07 -4.18 5.20
C ALA A 252 4.35 -4.17 6.72
N ARG A 253 5.52 -3.62 7.12
CA ARG A 253 5.81 -3.16 8.47
C ARG A 253 5.12 -1.84 8.77
N ASP A 254 4.06 -1.96 9.56
CA ASP A 254 3.67 -0.98 10.56
C ASP A 254 3.63 0.49 10.11
N TRP A 255 2.49 0.82 9.50
CA TRP A 255 1.79 2.09 9.73
C TRP A 255 1.68 2.48 11.23
N ARG A 256 2.05 1.58 12.14
CA ARG A 256 2.17 1.78 13.59
C ARG A 256 3.42 2.56 14.01
N ASP A 257 4.49 2.61 13.21
CA ASP A 257 5.78 3.22 13.62
C ASP A 257 6.08 4.58 12.98
N GLU A 258 5.54 4.83 11.79
CA GLU A 258 5.72 6.10 11.08
C GLU A 258 4.35 6.76 10.86
N GLY A 259 4.28 8.07 11.08
CA GLY A 259 3.05 8.86 10.90
C GLY A 259 2.43 8.71 9.52
N PRO A 260 1.23 9.29 9.27
CA PRO A 260 0.53 9.09 8.01
C PRO A 260 1.41 9.44 6.81
N ALA A 261 1.40 8.56 5.80
CA ALA A 261 2.00 8.76 4.48
C ALA A 261 1.35 9.92 3.68
N SER A 262 0.79 10.95 4.32
CA SER A 262 0.15 12.08 3.65
C SER A 262 1.10 12.83 2.70
N ASP A 263 2.40 12.65 2.85
CA ASP A 263 3.44 13.23 1.98
C ASP A 263 3.76 12.38 0.74
N THR A 264 3.12 11.22 0.55
CA THR A 264 3.43 10.30 -0.56
C THR A 264 2.57 10.49 -1.79
N CYS A 265 1.70 11.50 -1.81
CA CYS A 265 0.92 11.86 -2.99
C CYS A 265 1.40 13.24 -3.48
N THR A 266 2.51 13.24 -4.22
CA THR A 266 3.16 14.46 -4.73
C THR A 266 2.83 14.77 -6.19
N GLY A 267 2.18 13.83 -6.90
CA GLY A 267 1.87 13.99 -8.32
C GLY A 267 3.00 13.54 -9.24
N ALA A 268 2.77 13.55 -10.55
CA ALA A 268 3.58 12.85 -11.55
C ALA A 268 5.03 13.35 -11.74
N GLU A 269 5.44 14.44 -11.09
CA GLU A 269 6.68 15.17 -11.40
C GLU A 269 7.86 14.92 -10.44
N SER A 270 7.76 14.03 -9.45
CA SER A 270 8.75 14.00 -8.36
C SER A 270 9.96 13.06 -8.53
N TRP A 271 10.28 12.60 -9.74
CA TRP A 271 11.51 11.82 -9.98
C TRP A 271 12.52 12.64 -10.78
N PRO A 272 13.67 13.04 -10.19
CA PRO A 272 14.72 13.75 -10.92
C PRO A 272 15.34 12.91 -12.05
#